data_AF-A0A428KG59-F1
#
_entry.id   AF-A0A428KG59-F1
#
_cell.length_a   1.000
_cell.length_b   1.000
_cell.length_c   1.000
_cell.angle_alpha   90.00
_cell.angle_beta   90.00
_cell.angle_gamma   90.00
#
_symmetry.space_group_name_H-M   'P 1'
#
loop_
_entity.id
_entity.type
_entity.pdbx_description
1 polymer ?
#
loop_
_entity_poly.entity_id
_entity_poly.type
_entity_poly.pdbx_seq_one_letter_code
_entity_poly.pdbx_strand_id
1 'polypeptide(L)'
;MLSAASITAHGQAQPAARAIPGTQVWLTPPAGFGPAAGFTGLRRGEAVLQVFDLKGSNYYQQAGGFSKARFEARGGQVLNYQEVQGTAYPARLVRVRLSPTQESSQLLFGDSTFAVLLDARYPAADTALASQLRRSLLSATYQKTGASVQPGVAVFALDEKKSPFALQEARSGRYVYTVEGQRPSEAASEPQIIITTHPYNPSITAADISRQVLSQRPGLTGFVARKMTSGKVNDLVTYETEGFAQLQGKRVLVYQQVSIVGSTAVAMQGIASQDAETALAQFKSLTHTITARK
;
A
#
# COMPACT_ATOMS: atom_id res chain seq x y z
N MET A 1 61.08 -16.23 31.10
CA MET A 1 60.40 -16.19 29.79
C MET A 1 58.90 -16.10 30.06
N LEU A 2 58.32 -14.90 29.97
CA LEU A 2 56.88 -14.66 30.12
C LEU A 2 56.32 -14.44 28.71
N SER A 3 55.48 -15.36 28.24
CA SER A 3 54.77 -15.23 26.96
C SER A 3 53.43 -14.54 27.22
N ALA A 4 53.27 -13.32 26.70
CA ALA A 4 52.01 -12.60 26.73
C ALA A 4 51.15 -13.03 25.54
N ALA A 5 50.07 -13.75 25.81
CA ALA A 5 49.06 -14.07 24.81
C ALA A 5 48.25 -12.81 24.48
N SER A 6 48.36 -12.35 23.24
CA SER A 6 47.58 -11.24 22.70
C SER A 6 46.17 -11.71 22.38
N ILE A 7 45.17 -11.17 23.08
CA ILE A 7 43.76 -11.37 22.76
C ILE A 7 43.40 -10.43 21.60
N THR A 8 43.36 -10.95 20.38
CA THR A 8 42.79 -10.25 19.22
C THR A 8 41.26 -10.27 19.32
N ALA A 9 40.72 -9.20 19.91
CA ALA A 9 39.30 -8.89 19.84
C ALA A 9 38.90 -8.70 18.37
N HIS A 10 38.16 -9.67 17.82
CA HIS A 10 37.54 -9.55 16.50
C HIS A 10 36.33 -8.61 16.61
N GLY A 11 36.58 -7.30 16.48
CA GLY A 11 35.52 -6.34 16.21
C GLY A 11 34.92 -6.64 14.83
N GLN A 12 33.80 -7.37 14.79
CA GLN A 12 33.04 -7.50 13.55
C GLN A 12 32.58 -6.10 13.12
N ALA A 13 33.09 -5.62 11.98
CA ALA A 13 32.65 -4.38 11.37
C ALA A 13 31.13 -4.41 11.22
N GLN A 14 30.45 -3.41 11.80
CA GLN A 14 29.01 -3.28 11.64
C GLN A 14 28.68 -3.18 10.15
N PRO A 15 27.75 -4.00 9.62
CA PRO A 15 27.43 -3.95 8.20
C PRO A 15 26.96 -2.53 7.83
N ALA A 16 27.58 -1.97 6.80
CA ALA A 16 27.26 -0.64 6.30
C ALA A 16 25.80 -0.59 5.80
N ALA A 17 25.16 0.56 5.99
CA ALA A 17 23.84 0.83 5.43
C ALA A 17 23.87 0.78 3.90
N ARG A 18 22.79 0.29 3.29
CA ARG A 18 22.67 0.09 1.84
C ARG A 18 21.31 0.59 1.34
N ALA A 19 21.27 1.07 0.11
CA ALA A 19 20.02 1.45 -0.55
C ALA A 19 19.12 0.23 -0.76
N ILE A 20 17.81 0.41 -0.56
CA ILE A 20 16.80 -0.57 -0.96
C ILE A 20 16.32 -0.23 -2.38
N PRO A 21 16.52 -1.12 -3.37
CA PRO A 21 16.16 -0.85 -4.77
C PRO A 21 14.70 -0.40 -4.94
N GLY A 22 14.49 0.63 -5.76
CA GLY A 22 13.16 1.18 -6.05
C GLY A 22 12.61 2.17 -5.01
N THR A 23 13.38 2.49 -3.96
CA THR A 23 12.97 3.39 -2.88
C THR A 23 14.04 4.44 -2.58
N GLN A 24 13.67 5.42 -1.76
CA GLN A 24 14.61 6.37 -1.14
C GLN A 24 15.15 5.90 0.22
N VAL A 25 14.89 4.64 0.60
CA VAL A 25 15.25 4.08 1.92
C VAL A 25 16.64 3.46 1.88
N TRP A 26 17.41 3.75 2.92
CA TRP A 26 18.69 3.10 3.22
C TRP A 26 18.62 2.45 4.60
N LEU A 27 19.14 1.24 4.75
CA LEU A 27 19.21 0.57 6.05
C LEU A 27 20.38 -0.40 6.12
N THR A 28 20.82 -0.74 7.33
CA THR A 28 21.75 -1.84 7.56
C THR A 28 20.97 -3.16 7.49
N PRO A 29 21.20 -4.02 6.47
CA PRO A 29 20.45 -5.26 6.34
C PRO A 29 20.74 -6.20 7.52
N PRO A 30 19.76 -6.99 8.00
CA PRO A 30 20.04 -8.04 8.96
C PRO A 30 20.96 -9.11 8.35
N ALA A 31 21.75 -9.80 9.17
CA ALA A 31 22.70 -10.79 8.69
C ALA A 31 22.01 -11.90 7.87
N GLY A 32 22.55 -12.20 6.68
CA GLY A 32 22.03 -13.24 5.79
C GLY A 32 20.75 -12.86 5.02
N PHE A 33 20.28 -11.61 5.10
CA PHE A 33 19.19 -11.12 4.26
C PHE A 33 19.72 -10.66 2.89
N GLY A 34 19.00 -11.06 1.84
CA GLY A 34 19.24 -10.60 0.46
C GLY A 34 17.97 -9.99 -0.16
N PRO A 35 18.05 -9.44 -1.38
CA PRO A 35 16.89 -8.91 -2.10
C PRO A 35 15.77 -9.96 -2.23
N ALA A 36 14.53 -9.51 -2.10
CA ALA A 36 13.37 -10.39 -2.27
C ALA A 36 12.76 -10.29 -3.67
N ALA A 37 12.36 -11.44 -4.22
CA ALA A 37 11.52 -11.48 -5.42
C ALA A 37 10.04 -11.24 -5.05
N GLY A 38 9.35 -10.44 -5.87
CA GLY A 38 7.90 -10.21 -5.75
C GLY A 38 7.48 -9.09 -4.80
N PHE A 39 8.41 -8.46 -4.06
CA PHE A 39 8.16 -7.24 -3.31
C PHE A 39 9.44 -6.44 -3.08
N THR A 40 9.29 -5.14 -2.81
CA THR A 40 10.40 -4.26 -2.45
C THR A 40 10.86 -4.53 -1.03
N GLY A 41 12.04 -5.12 -0.86
CA GLY A 41 12.57 -5.44 0.46
C GLY A 41 13.60 -6.56 0.46
N LEU A 42 13.77 -7.17 1.63
CA LEU A 42 14.77 -8.19 1.90
C LEU A 42 14.12 -9.48 2.44
N ARG A 43 14.75 -10.63 2.22
CA ARG A 43 14.29 -11.94 2.70
C ARG A 43 15.45 -12.82 3.16
N ARG A 44 15.18 -13.68 4.15
CA ARG A 44 15.99 -14.84 4.55
C ARG A 44 15.09 -15.97 5.02
N GLY A 45 14.98 -17.04 4.23
CA GLY A 45 14.02 -18.11 4.49
C GLY A 45 12.58 -17.56 4.55
N GLU A 46 11.85 -17.89 5.62
CA GLU A 46 10.48 -17.40 5.86
C GLU A 46 10.42 -15.96 6.41
N ALA A 47 11.56 -15.41 6.84
CA ALA A 47 11.60 -14.05 7.37
C ALA A 47 11.75 -13.03 6.25
N VAL A 48 10.99 -11.94 6.36
CA VAL A 48 10.94 -10.87 5.37
C VAL A 48 11.04 -9.51 6.04
N LEU A 49 11.63 -8.54 5.35
CA LEU A 49 11.59 -7.11 5.66
C LEU A 49 11.10 -6.40 4.41
N GLN A 50 9.84 -6.01 4.40
CA GLN A 50 9.22 -5.29 3.29
C GLN A 50 9.31 -3.78 3.51
N VAL A 51 9.56 -3.03 2.45
CA VAL A 51 9.69 -1.58 2.44
C VAL A 51 8.54 -0.97 1.64
N PHE A 52 7.77 -0.13 2.30
CA PHE A 52 6.72 0.68 1.69
C PHE A 52 7.15 2.15 1.71
N ASP A 53 7.70 2.61 0.58
CA ASP A 53 8.00 4.02 0.33
C ASP A 53 6.69 4.70 -0.13
N LEU A 54 5.99 5.38 0.79
CA LEU A 54 4.62 5.85 0.62
C LEU A 54 4.59 7.20 -0.11
N LYS A 55 5.10 7.20 -1.35
CA LYS A 55 5.20 8.37 -2.22
C LYS A 55 3.85 9.07 -2.37
N GLY A 56 3.84 10.40 -2.19
CA GLY A 56 2.62 11.21 -2.27
C GLY A 56 1.80 11.26 -0.98
N SER A 57 2.27 10.66 0.12
CA SER A 57 1.73 10.90 1.46
C SER A 57 2.80 11.41 2.42
N ASN A 58 2.43 11.61 3.68
CA ASN A 58 3.30 12.11 4.74
C ASN A 58 3.06 11.35 6.05
N TYR A 59 4.03 11.44 6.96
CA TYR A 59 4.01 10.70 8.22
C TYR A 59 2.74 10.95 9.02
N TYR A 60 2.29 12.19 9.13
CA TYR A 60 1.15 12.56 9.96
C TYR A 60 -0.17 11.96 9.46
N GLN A 61 -0.37 11.89 8.14
CA GLN A 61 -1.51 11.19 7.54
C GLN A 61 -1.47 9.68 7.84
N GLN A 62 -0.30 9.06 7.67
CA GLN A 62 -0.14 7.61 7.85
C GLN A 62 -0.21 7.20 9.33
N ALA A 63 0.29 8.06 10.23
CA ALA A 63 0.33 7.83 11.66
C ALA A 63 -1.07 7.69 12.27
N GLY A 64 -2.11 8.29 11.66
CA GLY A 64 -3.51 8.13 12.10
C GLY A 64 -4.03 6.70 11.98
N GLY A 65 -3.59 5.95 10.95
CA GLY A 65 -3.93 4.53 10.76
C GLY A 65 -3.04 3.56 11.54
N PHE A 66 -1.85 4.01 11.91
CA PHE A 66 -0.83 3.19 12.59
C PHE A 66 -1.02 3.24 14.10
N SER A 67 -2.00 2.50 14.64
CA SER A 67 -2.36 2.51 16.07
C SER A 67 -2.61 1.10 16.63
N LYS A 68 -2.45 0.95 17.95
CA LYS A 68 -2.73 -0.31 18.67
C LYS A 68 -4.13 -0.86 18.34
N ALA A 69 -5.16 -0.02 18.46
CA ALA A 69 -6.54 -0.40 18.18
C ALA A 69 -6.74 -0.93 16.75
N ARG A 70 -6.07 -0.34 15.75
CA ARG A 70 -6.14 -0.79 14.35
C ARG A 70 -5.50 -2.17 14.14
N PHE A 71 -4.40 -2.46 14.83
CA PHE A 71 -3.78 -3.79 14.78
C PHE A 71 -4.65 -4.85 15.45
N GLU A 72 -5.22 -4.53 16.61
CA GLU A 72 -6.09 -5.43 17.38
C GLU A 72 -7.41 -5.72 16.66
N ALA A 73 -8.03 -4.70 16.05
CA ALA A 73 -9.23 -4.86 15.22
C ALA A 73 -9.02 -5.81 14.02
N ARG A 74 -7.76 -6.08 13.66
CA ARG A 74 -7.37 -6.98 12.56
C ARG A 74 -6.89 -8.34 13.04
N GLY A 75 -7.11 -8.67 14.31
CA GLY A 75 -6.73 -9.94 14.91
C GLY A 75 -5.27 -10.05 15.33
N GLY A 76 -4.50 -8.95 15.25
CA GLY A 76 -3.13 -8.92 15.75
C GLY A 76 -3.09 -8.64 17.26
N GLN A 77 -2.28 -9.38 18.01
CA GLN A 77 -2.03 -9.06 19.42
C GLN A 77 -0.82 -8.11 19.51
N VAL A 78 -1.05 -6.87 19.95
CA VAL A 78 0.02 -5.89 20.10
C VAL A 78 0.85 -6.20 21.33
N LEU A 79 2.12 -6.57 21.12
CA LEU A 79 3.06 -6.91 22.18
C LEU A 79 3.82 -5.68 22.70
N ASN A 80 4.10 -4.73 21.81
CA ASN A 80 4.70 -3.44 22.16
C ASN A 80 4.28 -2.40 21.12
N TYR A 81 4.05 -1.16 21.55
CA TYR A 81 3.79 -0.01 20.69
C TYR A 81 4.43 1.22 21.33
N GLN A 82 5.33 1.89 20.63
CA GLN A 82 6.06 3.03 21.17
C GLN A 82 6.43 4.04 20.09
N GLU A 83 6.52 5.31 20.49
CA GLU A 83 7.23 6.31 19.70
C GLU A 83 8.74 6.10 19.86
N VAL A 84 9.49 6.35 18.79
CA VAL A 84 10.94 6.24 18.79
C VAL A 84 11.53 7.63 18.96
N GLN A 85 12.30 7.81 20.01
CA GLN A 85 12.98 9.06 20.32
C GLN A 85 14.40 9.08 19.73
N GLY A 86 14.94 10.28 19.49
CA GLY A 86 16.33 10.45 19.04
C GLY A 86 16.59 10.08 17.58
N THR A 87 15.55 9.83 16.78
CA THR A 87 15.64 9.63 15.33
C THR A 87 15.59 10.97 14.59
N ALA A 88 16.13 11.01 13.36
CA ALA A 88 16.07 12.21 12.51
C ALA A 88 14.64 12.63 12.12
N TYR A 89 13.69 11.70 12.21
CA TYR A 89 12.29 11.88 11.83
C TYR A 89 11.38 11.32 12.92
N PRO A 90 10.18 11.88 13.15
CA PRO A 90 9.12 11.24 13.90
C PRO A 90 8.92 9.79 13.48
N ALA A 91 8.82 8.89 14.47
CA ALA A 91 8.79 7.46 14.21
C ALA A 91 7.96 6.71 15.27
N ARG A 92 7.26 5.67 14.83
CA ARG A 92 6.48 4.74 15.67
C ARG A 92 6.89 3.31 15.35
N LEU A 93 7.20 2.55 16.39
CA LEU A 93 7.57 1.15 16.30
C LEU A 93 6.53 0.30 17.03
N VAL A 94 6.02 -0.71 16.36
CA VAL A 94 5.10 -1.70 16.93
C VAL A 94 5.66 -3.11 16.74
N ARG A 95 5.45 -3.97 17.74
CA ARG A 95 5.60 -5.41 17.61
C ARG A 95 4.24 -6.06 17.79
N VAL A 96 3.84 -6.87 16.83
CA VAL A 96 2.50 -7.49 16.79
C VAL A 96 2.67 -8.99 16.57
N ARG A 97 1.98 -9.80 17.37
CA ARG A 97 1.80 -11.22 17.09
C ARG A 97 0.65 -11.39 16.11
N LEU A 98 0.96 -11.95 14.94
CA LEU A 98 0.01 -12.15 13.84
C LEU A 98 -0.68 -13.52 13.96
N SER A 99 0.02 -14.51 14.49
CA SER A 99 -0.46 -15.86 14.77
C SER A 99 0.36 -16.48 15.91
N PRO A 100 0.03 -17.69 16.41
CA PRO A 100 0.85 -18.37 17.41
C PRO A 100 2.31 -18.59 16.98
N THR A 101 2.57 -18.70 15.67
CA THR A 101 3.89 -19.01 15.11
C THR A 101 4.56 -17.82 14.43
N GLN A 102 3.88 -16.69 14.27
CA GLN A 102 4.38 -15.54 13.49
C GLN A 102 4.20 -14.21 14.23
N GLU A 103 5.25 -13.39 14.17
CA GLU A 103 5.22 -12.01 14.64
C GLU A 103 5.68 -11.04 13.54
N SER A 104 5.35 -9.76 13.75
CA SER A 104 5.91 -8.65 12.98
C SER A 104 6.48 -7.57 13.89
N SER A 105 7.51 -6.89 13.41
CA SER A 105 7.99 -5.61 13.92
C SER A 105 7.87 -4.59 12.79
N GLN A 106 7.16 -3.49 13.03
CA GLN A 106 6.89 -2.48 12.01
C GLN A 106 7.32 -1.09 12.47
N LEU A 107 8.04 -0.37 11.60
CA LEU A 107 8.48 1.00 11.83
C LEU A 107 7.84 1.92 10.80
N LEU A 108 7.01 2.85 11.26
CA LEU A 108 6.52 3.97 10.46
C LEU A 108 7.33 5.21 10.83
N PHE A 109 7.95 5.87 9.86
CA PHE A 109 8.67 7.12 10.08
C PHE A 109 8.55 8.08 8.89
N GLY A 110 8.84 9.35 9.13
CA GLY A 110 8.90 10.39 8.10
C GLY A 110 8.58 11.77 8.65
N ASP A 111 8.16 12.68 7.78
CA ASP A 111 7.79 14.05 8.15
C ASP A 111 6.57 14.54 7.38
N SER A 112 6.38 15.85 7.25
CA SER A 112 5.26 16.45 6.50
C SER A 112 5.35 16.24 4.98
N THR A 113 6.45 15.73 4.46
CA THR A 113 6.72 15.58 3.02
C THR A 113 6.81 14.13 2.55
N PHE A 114 7.04 13.17 3.45
CA PHE A 114 7.12 11.75 3.10
C PHE A 114 6.73 10.84 4.27
N ALA A 115 6.42 9.58 3.96
CA ALA A 115 6.28 8.51 4.94
C ALA A 115 6.90 7.21 4.42
N VAL A 116 7.50 6.45 5.32
CA VAL A 116 8.01 5.11 5.05
C VAL A 116 7.48 4.17 6.12
N LEU A 117 6.91 3.04 5.67
CA LEU A 117 6.62 1.91 6.54
C LEU A 117 7.57 0.76 6.21
N LEU A 118 8.24 0.26 7.23
CA LEU A 118 9.02 -0.98 7.17
C LEU A 118 8.25 -2.05 7.94
N ASP A 119 7.98 -3.21 7.32
CA ASP A 119 7.28 -4.34 7.94
C ASP A 119 8.18 -5.58 7.91
N ALA A 120 8.69 -5.96 9.08
CA ALA A 120 9.49 -7.16 9.24
C ALA A 120 8.64 -8.28 9.84
N ARG A 121 8.51 -9.44 9.15
CA ARG A 121 7.78 -10.61 9.63
C ARG A 121 8.72 -11.80 9.81
N TYR A 122 8.55 -12.53 10.92
CA TYR A 122 9.47 -13.59 11.33
C TYR A 122 8.79 -14.63 12.25
N PRO A 123 9.37 -15.84 12.40
CA PRO A 123 8.87 -16.84 13.34
C PRO A 123 8.88 -16.33 14.78
N ALA A 124 7.77 -16.51 15.50
CA ALA A 124 7.60 -16.00 16.87
C ALA A 124 8.64 -16.54 17.86
N ALA A 125 9.13 -17.76 17.63
CA ALA A 125 10.13 -18.41 18.47
C ALA A 125 11.56 -17.84 18.30
N ASP A 126 11.86 -17.16 17.18
CA ASP A 126 13.21 -16.67 16.88
C ASP A 126 13.44 -15.24 17.40
N THR A 127 13.66 -15.12 18.71
CA THR A 127 13.89 -13.84 19.39
C THR A 127 15.21 -13.17 19.02
N ALA A 128 16.21 -13.96 18.59
CA ALA A 128 17.49 -13.46 18.10
C ALA A 128 17.31 -12.73 16.76
N LEU A 129 16.57 -13.34 15.82
CA LEU A 129 16.18 -12.71 14.57
C LEU A 129 15.29 -11.50 14.80
N ALA A 130 14.33 -11.56 15.72
CA ALA A 130 13.51 -10.41 16.09
C ALA A 130 14.37 -9.21 16.49
N SER A 131 15.43 -9.43 17.28
CA SER A 131 16.37 -8.40 17.71
C SER A 131 17.23 -7.88 16.55
N GLN A 132 17.67 -8.75 15.63
CA GLN A 132 18.41 -8.34 14.43
C GLN A 132 17.55 -7.47 13.51
N LEU A 133 16.30 -7.87 13.25
CA LEU A 133 15.35 -7.13 12.44
C LEU A 133 15.03 -5.77 13.09
N ARG A 134 14.78 -5.73 14.39
CA ARG A 134 14.55 -4.47 15.11
C ARG A 134 15.71 -3.49 14.94
N ARG A 135 16.95 -3.95 15.08
CA ARG A 135 18.14 -3.09 14.84
C ARG A 135 18.19 -2.60 13.39
N SER A 136 17.89 -3.47 12.43
CA SER A 136 17.82 -3.10 11.01
C SER A 136 16.77 -2.02 10.75
N LEU A 137 15.55 -2.18 11.27
CA LEU A 137 14.47 -1.20 11.18
C LEU A 137 14.92 0.16 11.74
N LEU A 138 15.51 0.17 12.93
CA LEU A 138 15.97 1.39 13.60
C LEU A 138 17.21 2.03 12.96
N SER A 139 17.93 1.32 12.08
CA SER A 139 19.02 1.88 11.28
C SER A 139 18.56 2.61 10.03
N ALA A 140 17.26 2.55 9.72
CA ALA A 140 16.74 3.07 8.47
C ALA A 140 16.83 4.60 8.40
N THR A 141 17.22 5.10 7.23
CA THR A 141 17.28 6.52 6.88
C THR A 141 16.62 6.75 5.53
N TYR A 142 16.31 8.01 5.23
CA TYR A 142 15.63 8.41 3.99
C TYR A 142 16.41 9.49 3.26
N GLN A 143 16.66 9.28 1.98
CA GLN A 143 17.32 10.25 1.10
C GLN A 143 16.28 10.97 0.24
N LYS A 144 15.85 12.15 0.69
CA LYS A 144 14.86 12.99 -0.04
C LYS A 144 15.30 13.36 -1.45
N THR A 145 16.61 13.58 -1.64
CA THR A 145 17.23 13.92 -2.91
C THR A 145 17.86 12.67 -3.52
N GLY A 146 17.05 11.89 -4.22
CA GLY A 146 17.44 10.72 -5.00
C GLY A 146 16.43 10.52 -6.12
N ALA A 147 16.91 10.11 -7.31
CA ALA A 147 16.20 10.09 -8.59
C ALA A 147 14.67 10.05 -8.46
N SER A 148 14.04 11.15 -8.88
CA SER A 148 12.62 11.23 -9.17
C SER A 148 12.21 9.95 -9.90
N VAL A 149 11.48 9.06 -9.22
CA VAL A 149 10.78 8.01 -9.94
C VAL A 149 9.75 8.76 -10.77
N GLN A 150 9.97 8.74 -12.08
CA GLN A 150 9.21 9.51 -13.04
C GLN A 150 7.71 9.43 -12.70
N PRO A 151 7.04 10.57 -12.45
CA PRO A 151 5.60 10.59 -12.45
C PRO A 151 5.15 10.25 -13.86
N GLY A 152 4.54 9.08 -14.07
CA GLY A 152 3.93 8.82 -15.39
C GLY A 152 3.55 7.39 -15.71
N VAL A 153 4.15 6.37 -15.10
CA VAL A 153 3.80 4.97 -15.43
C VAL A 153 2.85 4.42 -14.39
N ALA A 154 1.62 4.10 -14.80
CA ALA A 154 0.66 3.39 -13.96
C ALA A 154 1.30 2.10 -13.42
N VAL A 155 1.19 1.84 -12.11
CA VAL A 155 1.65 0.59 -11.47
C VAL A 155 0.81 -0.63 -11.87
N PHE A 156 -0.26 -0.40 -12.62
CA PHE A 156 -1.23 -1.40 -13.04
C PHE A 156 -1.35 -1.43 -14.57
N ALA A 157 -1.93 -2.52 -15.07
CA ALA A 157 -2.41 -2.67 -16.44
C ALA A 157 -3.85 -3.18 -16.45
N LEU A 158 -4.61 -2.79 -17.47
CA LEU A 158 -5.97 -3.25 -17.76
C LEU A 158 -6.03 -3.77 -19.20
N ASP A 159 -6.88 -4.75 -19.45
CA ASP A 159 -7.13 -5.30 -20.78
C ASP A 159 -8.39 -4.67 -21.38
N GLU A 160 -8.20 -3.55 -22.07
CA GLU A 160 -9.28 -2.79 -22.71
C GLU A 160 -10.03 -3.60 -23.78
N LYS A 161 -9.44 -4.68 -24.31
CA LYS A 161 -10.11 -5.55 -25.30
C LYS A 161 -11.25 -6.38 -24.72
N LYS A 162 -11.31 -6.51 -23.39
CA LYS A 162 -12.36 -7.26 -22.67
C LYS A 162 -13.52 -6.38 -22.22
N SER A 163 -13.51 -5.10 -22.61
CA SER A 163 -14.47 -4.11 -22.14
C SER A 163 -14.84 -3.10 -23.22
N PRO A 164 -16.04 -2.49 -23.18
CA PRO A 164 -16.33 -1.33 -24.02
C PRO A 164 -15.55 -0.07 -23.61
N PHE A 165 -14.87 -0.08 -22.46
CA PHE A 165 -14.12 1.06 -21.96
C PHE A 165 -12.73 1.14 -22.56
N ALA A 166 -12.36 2.33 -23.07
CA ALA A 166 -10.99 2.66 -23.45
C ALA A 166 -10.50 3.91 -22.72
N LEU A 167 -9.19 4.06 -22.62
CA LEU A 167 -8.57 5.19 -21.91
C LEU A 167 -8.82 6.50 -22.66
N GLN A 168 -9.51 7.45 -22.01
CA GLN A 168 -9.78 8.78 -22.55
C GLN A 168 -8.76 9.82 -22.05
N GLU A 169 -8.39 9.75 -20.78
CA GLU A 169 -7.45 10.70 -20.16
C GLU A 169 -6.57 10.00 -19.12
N ALA A 170 -5.27 10.32 -19.12
CA ALA A 170 -4.34 9.95 -18.05
C ALA A 170 -3.55 11.18 -17.63
N ARG A 171 -3.80 11.68 -16.42
CA ARG A 171 -3.13 12.87 -15.89
C ARG A 171 -2.96 12.78 -14.38
N SER A 172 -1.74 13.00 -13.90
CA SER A 172 -1.43 13.14 -12.47
C SER A 172 -1.96 11.98 -11.60
N GLY A 173 -1.82 10.73 -12.06
CA GLY A 173 -2.27 9.55 -11.31
C GLY A 173 -3.80 9.33 -11.31
N ARG A 174 -4.54 10.13 -12.08
CA ARG A 174 -5.95 9.92 -12.42
C ARG A 174 -6.06 9.40 -13.85
N TYR A 175 -6.86 8.36 -14.03
CA TYR A 175 -7.15 7.76 -15.33
C TYR A 175 -8.66 7.73 -15.53
N VAL A 176 -9.14 8.26 -16.66
CA VAL A 176 -10.55 8.29 -17.00
C VAL A 176 -10.76 7.36 -18.19
N TYR A 177 -11.64 6.38 -17.99
CA TYR A 177 -12.06 5.43 -19.00
C TYR A 177 -13.52 5.67 -19.32
N THR A 178 -13.83 5.79 -20.60
CA THR A 178 -15.16 6.03 -21.15
C THR A 178 -15.44 5.02 -22.25
N VAL A 179 -16.70 4.91 -22.66
CA VAL A 179 -17.07 4.04 -23.78
C VAL A 179 -16.27 4.46 -25.01
N GLU A 180 -15.49 3.51 -25.55
CA GLU A 180 -14.61 3.71 -26.71
C GLU A 180 -13.55 4.84 -26.53
N GLY A 181 -13.31 5.32 -25.31
CA GLY A 181 -12.35 6.38 -25.03
C GLY A 181 -12.78 7.76 -25.51
N GLN A 182 -14.06 7.92 -25.89
CA GLN A 182 -14.60 9.18 -26.36
C GLN A 182 -14.94 10.12 -25.20
N ARG A 183 -14.86 11.42 -25.42
CA ARG A 183 -15.32 12.40 -24.42
C ARG A 183 -16.85 12.31 -24.33
N PRO A 184 -17.44 12.08 -23.13
CA PRO A 184 -18.88 12.02 -22.99
C PRO A 184 -19.50 13.34 -23.47
N SER A 185 -20.57 13.26 -24.25
CA SER A 185 -21.33 14.48 -24.58
C SER A 185 -21.98 15.02 -23.30
N GLU A 186 -22.09 16.35 -23.16
CA GLU A 186 -22.72 16.96 -21.96
C GLU A 186 -24.17 16.50 -21.74
N ALA A 187 -24.83 16.02 -22.79
CA ALA A 187 -26.17 15.48 -22.76
C ALA A 187 -26.23 13.99 -22.33
N ALA A 188 -25.15 13.24 -22.49
CA ALA A 188 -25.12 11.81 -22.26
C ALA A 188 -24.63 11.48 -20.85
N SER A 189 -25.49 10.83 -20.07
CA SER A 189 -25.09 10.21 -18.81
C SER A 189 -24.39 8.87 -19.02
N GLU A 190 -23.40 8.86 -19.90
CA GLU A 190 -22.63 7.66 -20.23
C GLU A 190 -21.90 7.13 -18.99
N PRO A 191 -21.81 5.80 -18.85
CA PRO A 191 -21.03 5.20 -17.79
C PRO A 191 -19.55 5.57 -17.98
N GLN A 192 -18.86 5.83 -16.88
CA GLN A 192 -17.42 6.11 -16.87
C GLN A 192 -16.75 5.43 -15.68
N ILE A 193 -15.47 5.08 -15.83
CA ILE A 193 -14.62 4.60 -14.75
C ILE A 193 -13.52 5.62 -14.50
N ILE A 194 -13.43 6.09 -13.26
CA ILE A 194 -12.32 6.92 -12.81
C ILE A 194 -11.42 6.07 -11.93
N ILE A 195 -10.15 6.02 -12.28
CA ILE A 195 -9.10 5.32 -11.53
C ILE A 195 -8.21 6.35 -10.85
N THR A 196 -7.98 6.17 -9.56
CA THR A 196 -7.03 6.95 -8.77
C THR A 196 -6.10 6.00 -8.03
N THR A 197 -4.87 6.45 -7.79
CA THR A 197 -3.88 5.70 -7.02
C THR A 197 -3.68 6.36 -5.66
N HIS A 198 -3.58 5.53 -4.62
CA HIS A 198 -3.44 5.97 -3.24
C HIS A 198 -2.28 5.23 -2.59
N PRO A 199 -1.48 5.89 -1.76
CA PRO A 199 -0.46 5.20 -0.96
C PRO A 199 -1.13 4.16 -0.06
N TYR A 200 -0.61 2.94 -0.10
CA TYR A 200 -1.09 1.81 0.68
C TYR A 200 -0.03 1.33 1.64
N ASN A 201 -0.45 1.13 2.89
CA ASN A 201 0.36 0.51 3.90
C ASN A 201 -0.48 -0.59 4.60
N PRO A 202 0.11 -1.70 5.08
CA PRO A 202 -0.65 -2.79 5.68
C PRO A 202 -1.32 -2.50 7.01
N SER A 203 -1.31 -1.29 7.58
CA SER A 203 -2.12 -0.92 8.76
C SER A 203 -3.56 -0.53 8.40
N ILE A 204 -3.81 -0.14 7.14
CA ILE A 204 -5.15 0.12 6.61
C ILE A 204 -5.60 -1.02 5.67
N THR A 205 -6.90 -1.17 5.48
CA THR A 205 -7.49 -2.18 4.58
C THR A 205 -7.90 -1.55 3.26
N ALA A 206 -8.06 -2.37 2.20
CA ALA A 206 -8.65 -1.92 0.94
C ALA A 206 -10.08 -1.37 1.13
N ALA A 207 -10.83 -1.89 2.10
CA ALA A 207 -12.14 -1.38 2.49
C ALA A 207 -12.07 0.02 3.14
N ASP A 208 -11.04 0.31 3.94
CA ASP A 208 -10.83 1.65 4.52
C ASP A 208 -10.58 2.68 3.42
N ILE A 209 -9.69 2.34 2.48
CA ILE A 209 -9.40 3.16 1.30
C ILE A 209 -10.67 3.34 0.48
N SER A 210 -11.47 2.28 0.31
CA SER A 210 -12.73 2.36 -0.41
C SER A 210 -13.66 3.42 0.17
N ARG A 211 -13.87 3.38 1.50
CA ARG A 211 -14.68 4.38 2.21
C ARG A 211 -14.11 5.79 2.13
N GLN A 212 -12.79 5.94 2.20
CA GLN A 212 -12.13 7.24 2.06
C GLN A 212 -12.34 7.83 0.66
N VAL A 213 -12.19 7.04 -0.40
CA VAL A 213 -12.40 7.50 -1.77
C VAL A 213 -13.86 7.88 -2.00
N LEU A 214 -14.81 7.10 -1.48
CA LEU A 214 -16.23 7.43 -1.55
C LEU A 214 -16.55 8.75 -0.84
N SER A 215 -16.02 8.96 0.37
CA SER A 215 -16.30 10.17 1.15
C SER A 215 -15.65 11.44 0.59
N GLN A 216 -14.57 11.29 -0.19
CA GLN A 216 -13.86 12.39 -0.81
C GLN A 216 -14.38 12.77 -2.19
N ARG A 217 -15.35 12.02 -2.77
CA ARG A 217 -15.87 12.33 -4.11
C ARG A 217 -16.82 13.54 -4.07
N PRO A 218 -16.46 14.66 -4.72
CA PRO A 218 -17.31 15.85 -4.70
C PRO A 218 -18.70 15.59 -5.30
N GLY A 219 -19.73 16.09 -4.61
CA GLY A 219 -21.12 15.98 -5.05
C GLY A 219 -21.75 14.59 -4.89
N LEU A 220 -20.99 13.58 -4.43
CA LEU A 220 -21.52 12.26 -4.10
C LEU A 220 -21.98 12.24 -2.64
N THR A 221 -23.25 11.94 -2.40
CA THR A 221 -23.83 11.88 -1.05
C THR A 221 -24.74 10.66 -0.88
N GLY A 222 -24.97 10.27 0.37
CA GLY A 222 -25.95 9.22 0.69
C GLY A 222 -25.63 7.85 0.09
N PHE A 223 -24.36 7.47 -0.01
CA PHE A 223 -23.99 6.15 -0.50
C PHE A 223 -24.51 5.04 0.43
N VAL A 224 -25.31 4.14 -0.11
CA VAL A 224 -25.83 2.95 0.56
C VAL A 224 -25.31 1.72 -0.18
N ALA A 225 -24.44 0.97 0.48
CA ALA A 225 -23.89 -0.27 -0.08
C ALA A 225 -24.99 -1.34 -0.21
N ARG A 226 -25.09 -1.93 -1.40
CA ARG A 226 -25.92 -3.11 -1.68
C ARG A 226 -25.14 -4.41 -1.52
N LYS A 227 -23.87 -4.40 -1.94
CA LYS A 227 -22.98 -5.56 -1.85
C LYS A 227 -21.54 -5.10 -1.60
N MET A 228 -20.84 -5.89 -0.80
CA MET A 228 -19.44 -5.70 -0.45
C MET A 228 -18.76 -7.06 -0.52
N THR A 229 -17.58 -7.13 -1.12
CA THR A 229 -16.84 -8.39 -1.29
C THR A 229 -15.35 -8.15 -1.12
N SER A 230 -14.69 -9.00 -0.35
CA SER A 230 -13.23 -9.03 -0.23
C SER A 230 -12.72 -10.32 -0.84
N GLY A 231 -11.64 -10.25 -1.62
CA GLY A 231 -11.09 -11.44 -2.26
C GLY A 231 -9.85 -11.12 -3.08
N LYS A 232 -9.67 -11.89 -4.15
CA LYS A 232 -8.65 -11.64 -5.16
C LYS A 232 -9.29 -11.45 -6.51
N VAL A 233 -8.76 -10.50 -7.26
CA VAL A 233 -8.98 -10.37 -8.71
C VAL A 233 -7.63 -10.62 -9.34
N ASN A 234 -7.53 -11.68 -10.13
CA ASN A 234 -6.24 -12.28 -10.50
C ASN A 234 -5.41 -12.54 -9.22
N ASP A 235 -4.17 -12.05 -9.17
CA ASP A 235 -3.29 -12.21 -7.99
C ASP A 235 -3.37 -11.05 -6.99
N LEU A 236 -4.25 -10.06 -7.20
CA LEU A 236 -4.30 -8.84 -6.42
C LEU A 236 -5.38 -8.89 -5.33
N VAL A 237 -4.97 -8.60 -4.09
CA VAL A 237 -5.91 -8.39 -2.97
C VAL A 237 -6.84 -7.26 -3.34
N THR A 238 -8.15 -7.55 -3.31
CA THR A 238 -9.16 -6.66 -3.85
C THR A 238 -10.36 -6.56 -2.91
N TYR A 239 -10.89 -5.35 -2.77
CA TYR A 239 -12.17 -5.06 -2.13
C TYR A 239 -13.11 -4.40 -3.13
N GLU A 240 -14.31 -4.94 -3.26
CA GLU A 240 -15.37 -4.42 -4.11
C GLU A 240 -16.54 -3.94 -3.27
N THR A 241 -17.14 -2.81 -3.67
CA THR A 241 -18.43 -2.36 -3.17
C THR A 241 -19.28 -1.85 -4.32
N GLU A 242 -20.57 -2.18 -4.29
CA GLU A 242 -21.58 -1.66 -5.20
C GLU A 242 -22.77 -1.17 -4.37
N GLY A 243 -23.40 -0.10 -4.83
CA GLY A 243 -24.49 0.53 -4.10
C GLY A 243 -25.09 1.70 -4.86
N PHE A 244 -26.01 2.40 -4.21
CA PHE A 244 -26.64 3.59 -4.77
C PHE A 244 -26.23 4.83 -3.99
N ALA A 245 -26.13 5.96 -4.67
CA ALA A 245 -25.86 7.25 -4.08
C ALA A 245 -26.65 8.35 -4.81
N GLN A 246 -26.56 9.57 -4.30
CA GLN A 246 -26.94 10.78 -5.02
C GLN A 246 -25.66 11.44 -5.57
N LEU A 247 -25.64 11.76 -6.85
CA LEU A 247 -24.60 12.58 -7.46
C LEU A 247 -25.26 13.82 -8.03
N GLN A 248 -24.94 15.00 -7.48
CA GLN A 248 -25.55 16.27 -7.90
C GLN A 248 -27.11 16.21 -7.90
N GLY A 249 -27.69 15.55 -6.90
CA GLY A 249 -29.14 15.39 -6.74
C GLY A 249 -29.79 14.32 -7.62
N LYS A 250 -29.02 13.58 -8.42
CA LYS A 250 -29.52 12.44 -9.22
C LYS A 250 -29.09 11.12 -8.61
N ARG A 251 -30.02 10.15 -8.56
CA ARG A 251 -29.72 8.78 -8.13
C ARG A 251 -28.77 8.14 -9.13
N VAL A 252 -27.68 7.56 -8.63
CA VAL A 252 -26.70 6.84 -9.45
C VAL A 252 -26.36 5.49 -8.83
N LEU A 253 -26.03 4.52 -9.68
CA LEU A 253 -25.25 3.35 -9.30
C LEU A 253 -23.80 3.79 -9.10
N VAL A 254 -23.19 3.34 -8.00
CA VAL A 254 -21.75 3.44 -7.76
C VAL A 254 -21.20 2.04 -7.61
N TYR A 255 -20.21 1.73 -8.44
CA TYR A 255 -19.35 0.55 -8.29
C TYR A 255 -17.94 1.02 -7.95
N GLN A 256 -17.29 0.36 -7.01
CA GLN A 256 -15.91 0.64 -6.69
C GLN A 256 -15.14 -0.65 -6.40
N GLN A 257 -13.96 -0.75 -7.01
CA GLN A 257 -12.98 -1.79 -6.76
C GLN A 257 -11.68 -1.13 -6.27
N VAL A 258 -11.15 -1.58 -5.15
CA VAL A 258 -9.82 -1.19 -4.65
C VAL A 258 -8.92 -2.42 -4.68
N SER A 259 -7.90 -2.39 -5.55
CA SER A 259 -6.91 -3.47 -5.68
C SER A 259 -5.54 -3.02 -5.20
N ILE A 260 -4.84 -3.86 -4.47
CA ILE A 260 -3.52 -3.55 -3.90
C ILE A 260 -2.40 -4.04 -4.82
N VAL A 261 -1.56 -3.11 -5.26
CA VAL A 261 -0.35 -3.35 -6.07
C VAL A 261 0.86 -2.81 -5.33
N GLY A 262 1.59 -3.70 -4.63
CA GLY A 262 2.75 -3.30 -3.82
C GLY A 262 2.35 -2.32 -2.71
N SER A 263 2.96 -1.12 -2.72
CA SER A 263 2.64 0.00 -1.82
C SER A 263 1.58 0.96 -2.36
N THR A 264 0.86 0.59 -3.42
CA THR A 264 -0.17 1.41 -4.05
C THR A 264 -1.51 0.70 -4.02
N ALA A 265 -2.55 1.39 -3.57
CA ALA A 265 -3.94 1.00 -3.78
C ALA A 265 -4.45 1.66 -5.06
N VAL A 266 -5.00 0.85 -5.97
CA VAL A 266 -5.63 1.31 -7.20
C VAL A 266 -7.14 1.29 -6.97
N ALA A 267 -7.74 2.47 -6.82
CA ALA A 267 -9.17 2.64 -6.61
C ALA A 267 -9.85 2.99 -7.94
N MET A 268 -10.66 2.06 -8.46
CA MET A 268 -11.42 2.17 -9.70
C MET A 268 -12.88 2.38 -9.34
N GLN A 269 -13.48 3.50 -9.79
CA GLN A 269 -14.85 3.86 -9.45
C GLN A 269 -15.67 4.07 -10.72
N GLY A 270 -16.65 3.19 -10.93
CA GLY A 270 -17.67 3.29 -11.97
C GLY A 270 -18.91 4.03 -11.45
N ILE A 271 -19.44 4.96 -12.24
CA ILE A 271 -20.73 5.62 -11.97
C ILE A 271 -21.62 5.55 -13.20
N ALA A 272 -22.90 5.20 -12.99
CA ALA A 272 -23.93 5.22 -14.03
C ALA A 272 -25.25 5.77 -13.46
N SER A 273 -25.96 6.61 -14.22
CA SER A 273 -27.30 7.09 -13.84
C SER A 273 -28.44 6.33 -14.56
N GLN A 274 -28.11 5.53 -15.56
CA GLN A 274 -29.03 4.71 -16.36
C GLN A 274 -28.49 3.29 -16.49
N ASP A 275 -29.39 2.34 -16.79
CA ASP A 275 -29.06 0.93 -17.07
C ASP A 275 -28.07 0.29 -16.08
N ALA A 276 -28.35 0.46 -14.78
CA ALA A 276 -27.43 0.14 -13.70
C ALA A 276 -26.82 -1.28 -13.79
N GLU A 277 -27.62 -2.30 -14.09
CA GLU A 277 -27.11 -3.68 -14.14
C GLU A 277 -26.20 -3.91 -15.35
N THR A 278 -26.52 -3.32 -16.51
CA THR A 278 -25.66 -3.35 -17.70
C THR A 278 -24.35 -2.62 -17.43
N ALA A 279 -24.42 -1.41 -16.86
CA ALA A 279 -23.24 -0.63 -16.51
C ALA A 279 -22.36 -1.36 -15.49
N LEU A 280 -22.96 -2.01 -14.48
CA LEU A 280 -22.23 -2.80 -13.49
C LEU A 280 -21.44 -3.95 -14.13
N ALA A 281 -22.07 -4.66 -15.08
CA ALA A 281 -21.39 -5.73 -15.82
C ALA A 281 -20.23 -5.19 -16.66
N GLN A 282 -20.42 -4.05 -17.32
CA GLN A 282 -19.36 -3.39 -18.11
C GLN A 282 -18.22 -2.87 -17.22
N PHE A 283 -18.52 -2.31 -16.05
CA PHE A 283 -17.48 -1.88 -15.11
C PHE A 283 -16.60 -3.05 -14.69
N LYS A 284 -17.23 -4.16 -14.29
CA LYS A 284 -16.52 -5.38 -13.89
C LYS A 284 -15.72 -5.99 -15.03
N SER A 285 -16.21 -5.92 -16.28
CA SER A 285 -15.47 -6.47 -17.42
C SER A 285 -14.13 -5.78 -17.67
N LEU A 286 -13.99 -4.49 -17.30
CA LEU A 286 -12.69 -3.81 -17.28
C LEU A 286 -11.92 -4.07 -15.99
N THR A 287 -12.52 -3.77 -14.83
CA THR A 287 -11.78 -3.76 -13.55
C THR A 287 -11.30 -5.15 -13.12
N HIS A 288 -11.95 -6.23 -13.58
CA HIS A 288 -11.52 -7.60 -13.29
C HIS A 288 -10.30 -8.04 -14.12
N THR A 289 -9.85 -7.21 -15.07
CA THR A 289 -8.63 -7.46 -15.86
C THR A 289 -7.36 -6.94 -15.21
N ILE A 290 -7.47 -6.25 -14.07
CA ILE A 290 -6.34 -5.57 -13.44
C ILE A 290 -5.20 -6.52 -13.10
N THR A 291 -4.00 -6.13 -13.48
CA THR A 291 -2.74 -6.80 -13.12
C THR A 291 -1.69 -5.78 -12.69
N ALA A 292 -0.69 -6.22 -11.94
CA ALA A 292 0.49 -5.40 -11.68
C ALA A 292 1.31 -5.23 -12.97
N ARG A 293 1.76 -4.00 -13.25
CA ARG A 293 2.68 -3.76 -14.37
C ARG A 293 4.06 -4.30 -14.00
N LYS A 294 4.60 -5.16 -14.87
CA LYS A 294 5.94 -5.75 -14.71
C LYS A 294 7.03 -4.74 -15.05
#